data_AF-A0A256JFD1-F1
#
_entry.id   AF-A0A256JFD1-F1
#
_cell.length_a   1.000
_cell.length_b   1.000
_cell.length_c   1.000
_cell.angle_alpha   90.00
_cell.angle_beta   90.00
_cell.angle_gamma   90.00
#
_symmetry.space_group_name_H-M   'P 1'
#
loop_
_entity.id
_entity.type
_entity.pdbx_description
1 polymer ?
#
loop_
_entity_poly.entity_id
_entity_poly.type
_entity_poly.pdbx_seq_one_letter_code
_entity_poly.pdbx_strand_id
1 'polypeptide(L)'
;MRYAGEWMSAADDRILEYLSENESGSPTKMKREGPIRYSRVQVHRRCKVLAEKGLINDLGNGVYMITEDGEAYLEGRLDTEDWRYIGEETEENVHNDSTEETITDS
;
A
#
# COMPACT_ATOMS: atom_id res chain seq x y z
N MET A 1 9.08 5.64 6.97
CA MET A 1 8.21 5.62 8.19
C MET A 1 6.83 5.24 7.70
N ARG A 2 6.11 4.33 8.36
CA ARG A 2 4.75 3.94 7.96
C ARG A 2 3.72 4.71 8.78
N TYR A 3 2.61 5.07 8.15
CA TYR A 3 1.54 5.87 8.74
C TYR A 3 0.32 4.97 8.99
N ALA A 4 0.41 4.19 10.06
CA ALA A 4 -0.58 3.19 10.45
C ALA A 4 -1.76 3.85 11.17
N GLY A 5 -2.98 3.58 10.72
CA GLY A 5 -4.18 4.00 11.41
C GLY A 5 -4.41 3.24 12.72
N GLU A 6 -5.19 3.82 13.63
CA GLU A 6 -5.47 3.26 14.96
C GLU A 6 -6.19 1.90 14.88
N TRP A 7 -6.86 1.64 13.75
CA TRP A 7 -7.56 0.39 13.47
C TRP A 7 -6.61 -0.77 13.08
N MET A 8 -5.35 -0.47 12.77
CA MET A 8 -4.33 -1.45 12.40
C MET A 8 -3.74 -2.13 13.65
N SER A 9 -3.14 -3.28 13.40
CA SER A 9 -2.46 -4.11 14.38
C SER A 9 -1.10 -4.52 13.82
N ALA A 10 -0.16 -4.89 14.68
CA ALA A 10 1.15 -5.38 14.24
C ALA A 10 1.09 -6.64 13.36
N ALA A 11 -0.04 -7.37 13.36
CA ALA A 11 -0.28 -8.47 12.43
C ALA A 11 -0.45 -8.00 10.98
N ASP A 12 -1.04 -6.83 10.78
CA ASP A 12 -1.36 -6.32 9.44
C ASP A 12 -0.10 -5.99 8.66
N ASP A 13 0.86 -5.33 9.30
CA ASP A 13 2.19 -5.08 8.73
C ASP A 13 2.84 -6.37 8.24
N ARG A 14 2.81 -7.43 9.07
CA ARG A 14 3.42 -8.71 8.69
C ARG A 14 2.66 -9.41 7.56
N ILE A 15 1.34 -9.22 7.47
CA ILE A 15 0.53 -9.77 6.37
C ILE A 15 0.86 -9.04 5.07
N LEU A 16 0.90 -7.72 5.09
CA LEU A 16 1.21 -6.88 3.93
C LEU A 16 2.63 -7.15 3.43
N GLU A 17 3.63 -7.20 4.32
CA GLU A 17 5.01 -7.56 3.95
C GLU A 17 5.09 -8.93 3.30
N TYR A 18 4.43 -9.95 3.88
CA TYR A 18 4.42 -11.29 3.28
C TYR A 18 3.83 -11.27 1.87
N LEU A 19 2.72 -10.55 1.67
CA LEU A 19 2.05 -10.47 0.36
C LEU A 19 2.88 -9.69 -0.67
N SER A 20 3.57 -8.64 -0.25
CA SER A 20 4.51 -7.88 -1.08
C SER A 20 5.68 -8.77 -1.54
N GLU A 21 6.21 -9.62 -0.67
CA GLU A 21 7.33 -10.51 -1.00
C GLU A 21 6.94 -11.76 -1.82
N ASN A 22 5.70 -12.24 -1.68
CA ASN A 22 5.29 -13.57 -2.20
C ASN A 22 4.20 -13.51 -3.30
N GLU A 23 3.84 -12.32 -3.78
CA GLU A 23 2.76 -12.01 -4.74
C GLU A 23 1.34 -12.36 -4.24
N SER A 24 1.16 -13.51 -3.59
CA SER A 24 -0.10 -13.99 -3.04
C SER A 24 0.10 -14.82 -1.78
N GLY A 25 -0.96 -14.92 -0.97
CA GLY A 25 -0.89 -15.67 0.27
C GLY A 25 -2.24 -16.12 0.79
N SER A 26 -2.23 -17.17 1.60
CA SER A 26 -3.39 -17.56 2.41
C SER A 26 -3.02 -17.52 3.89
N PRO A 27 -3.99 -17.38 4.81
CA PRO A 27 -3.71 -17.38 6.24
C PRO A 27 -2.92 -18.61 6.72
N THR A 28 -3.08 -19.74 6.03
CA THR A 28 -2.33 -20.97 6.30
C THR A 28 -0.87 -20.86 5.85
N LYS A 29 -0.62 -20.38 4.63
CA LYS A 29 0.74 -20.18 4.10
C LYS A 29 1.49 -19.12 4.89
N MET A 30 0.86 -17.97 5.10
CA MET A 30 1.37 -16.84 5.88
C MET A 30 1.83 -17.25 7.29
N LYS A 31 1.06 -18.09 7.99
CA LYS A 31 1.43 -18.59 9.32
C LYS A 31 2.60 -19.58 9.28
N ARG A 32 2.69 -20.40 8.23
CA ARG A 32 3.67 -21.48 8.12
C ARG A 32 5.03 -20.98 7.63
N GLU A 33 5.01 -20.07 6.67
CA GLU A 33 6.18 -19.64 5.90
C GLU A 33 6.61 -18.22 6.24
N GLY A 34 5.67 -17.35 6.63
CA GLY A 34 5.95 -15.97 6.99
C GLY A 34 6.41 -15.81 8.44
N PRO A 35 7.05 -14.68 8.79
CA PRO A 35 7.42 -14.32 10.15
C PRO A 35 6.21 -13.91 11.01
N ILE A 36 5.06 -14.56 10.84
CA ILE A 36 3.79 -14.21 11.46
C ILE A 36 3.56 -15.04 12.73
N ARG A 37 3.71 -14.41 13.89
CA ARG A 37 3.54 -15.06 15.21
C ARG A 37 2.08 -15.17 15.68
N TYR A 38 1.12 -14.79 14.84
CA TYR A 38 -0.31 -14.79 15.16
C TYR A 38 -0.98 -16.11 14.78
N SER A 39 -2.09 -16.43 15.45
CA SER A 39 -2.88 -17.61 15.10
C SER A 39 -3.47 -17.48 13.68
N ARG A 40 -3.68 -18.61 13.00
CA ARG A 40 -4.29 -18.64 11.65
C ARG A 40 -5.65 -17.92 11.63
N VAL A 41 -6.42 -18.05 12.71
CA VAL A 41 -7.74 -17.42 12.86
C VAL A 41 -7.60 -15.89 12.96
N GLN A 42 -6.62 -15.38 13.72
CA GLN A 42 -6.33 -13.95 13.78
C GLN A 42 -5.87 -13.42 12.43
N VAL A 43 -4.93 -14.11 11.76
CA VAL A 43 -4.46 -13.74 10.41
C VAL A 43 -5.63 -13.64 9.44
N HIS A 44 -6.50 -14.65 9.41
CA HIS A 44 -7.68 -14.64 8.55
C HIS A 44 -8.63 -13.47 8.86
N ARG A 45 -8.88 -13.16 10.14
CA ARG A 45 -9.70 -12.00 10.52
C ARG A 45 -9.06 -10.69 10.03
N ARG A 46 -7.74 -10.56 10.16
CA ARG A 46 -7.00 -9.36 9.70
C ARG A 46 -6.98 -9.24 8.18
N CYS A 47 -6.81 -10.33 7.42
CA CYS A 47 -6.95 -10.31 5.97
C CYS A 47 -8.31 -9.75 5.54
N LYS A 48 -9.41 -10.13 6.20
CA LYS A 48 -10.73 -9.56 5.91
C LYS A 48 -10.79 -8.06 6.14
N VAL A 49 -10.28 -7.58 7.27
CA VAL A 49 -10.25 -6.14 7.57
C VAL A 49 -9.40 -5.38 6.54
N LEU A 50 -8.24 -5.92 6.19
CA LEU A 50 -7.37 -5.32 5.17
C LEU A 50 -8.02 -5.29 3.78
N ALA A 51 -8.77 -6.34 3.43
CA ALA A 51 -9.52 -6.40 2.18
C ALA A 51 -10.69 -5.41 2.16
N GLU A 52 -11.43 -5.32 3.27
CA GLU A 52 -12.50 -4.32 3.45
C GLU A 52 -11.96 -2.88 3.36
N LYS A 53 -10.73 -2.66 3.79
CA LYS A 53 -10.03 -1.37 3.72
C LYS A 53 -9.33 -1.14 2.38
N GLY A 54 -9.25 -2.14 1.50
CA GLY A 54 -8.63 -1.97 0.18
C GLY A 54 -7.10 -2.06 0.15
N LEU A 55 -6.44 -2.45 1.24
CA LEU A 55 -4.98 -2.65 1.25
C LEU A 55 -4.56 -3.99 0.61
N ILE A 56 -5.48 -4.96 0.54
CA ILE A 56 -5.28 -6.24 -0.15
C ILE A 56 -6.54 -6.60 -0.95
N ASN A 57 -6.39 -7.41 -1.98
CA ASN A 57 -7.50 -8.00 -2.74
C ASN A 57 -7.80 -9.42 -2.23
N ASP A 58 -9.08 -9.76 -2.02
CA ASP A 58 -9.54 -11.14 -1.79
C ASP A 58 -9.89 -11.77 -3.14
N LEU A 59 -9.12 -12.79 -3.54
CA LEU A 59 -9.33 -13.53 -4.80
C LEU A 59 -10.28 -14.72 -4.64
N GLY A 60 -10.84 -14.92 -3.44
CA GLY A 60 -11.65 -16.07 -3.09
C GLY A 60 -10.83 -17.24 -2.53
N ASN A 61 -11.53 -18.18 -1.89
CA ASN A 61 -10.93 -19.36 -1.24
C ASN A 61 -9.82 -19.05 -0.21
N GLY A 62 -9.83 -17.83 0.35
CA GLY A 62 -8.83 -17.37 1.33
C GLY A 62 -7.46 -17.08 0.72
N VAL A 63 -7.41 -16.76 -0.57
CA VAL A 63 -6.22 -16.27 -1.28
C VAL A 63 -6.29 -14.75 -1.37
N TYR A 64 -5.22 -14.09 -0.97
CA TYR A 64 -5.10 -12.64 -0.95
C TYR A 64 -3.88 -12.18 -1.74
N MET A 65 -3.94 -10.98 -2.32
CA MET A 65 -2.81 -10.28 -2.95
C MET A 65 -2.73 -8.84 -2.44
N ILE A 66 -1.53 -8.26 -2.40
CA ILE A 66 -1.39 -6.85 -2.05
C ILE A 66 -1.96 -5.96 -3.16
N THR A 67 -2.37 -4.74 -2.80
CA THR A 67 -2.84 -3.69 -3.73
C THR A 67 -1.81 -2.57 -3.82
N GLU A 68 -1.99 -1.65 -4.77
CA GLU A 68 -1.16 -0.44 -4.86
C GLU A 68 -1.21 0.41 -3.58
N ASP A 69 -2.39 0.56 -2.96
CA ASP A 69 -2.55 1.25 -1.66
C ASP A 69 -1.76 0.52 -0.55
N GLY A 70 -1.81 -0.82 -0.55
CA GLY A 70 -1.04 -1.66 0.38
C GLY A 70 0.46 -1.46 0.24
N GLU A 71 0.97 -1.40 -0.99
CA GLU A 71 2.38 -1.11 -1.28
C GLU A 71 2.75 0.33 -0.88
N ALA A 72 1.91 1.31 -1.22
CA ALA A 72 2.08 2.70 -0.84
C ALA A 72 2.17 2.85 0.69
N TYR A 73 1.32 2.15 1.44
CA TYR A 73 1.42 2.11 2.91
C TYR A 73 2.76 1.53 3.39
N LEU A 74 3.21 0.40 2.83
CA LEU A 74 4.47 -0.23 3.22
C LEU A 74 5.68 0.68 2.98
N GLU A 75 5.64 1.48 1.91
CA GLU A 75 6.66 2.45 1.53
C GLU A 75 6.55 3.78 2.30
N GLY A 76 5.47 4.00 3.05
CA GLY A 76 5.22 5.24 3.79
C GLY A 76 4.67 6.38 2.93
N ARG A 77 4.09 6.05 1.77
CA ARG A 77 3.41 6.96 0.85
C ARG A 77 1.91 7.08 1.09
N LEU A 78 1.32 6.31 2.01
CA LEU A 78 -0.09 6.36 2.35
C LEU A 78 -0.29 6.39 3.88
N ASP A 79 -1.06 7.37 4.35
CA ASP A 79 -1.67 7.38 5.68
C ASP A 79 -2.98 6.60 5.66
N THR A 80 -3.07 5.56 6.49
CA THR A 80 -4.23 4.65 6.54
C THR A 80 -5.26 5.04 7.59
N GLU A 81 -5.00 6.05 8.42
CA GLU A 81 -6.00 6.69 9.29
C GLU A 81 -6.87 7.63 8.44
N ASP A 82 -6.21 8.58 7.78
CA ASP A 82 -6.86 9.65 7.02
C ASP A 82 -7.05 9.34 5.53
N TRP A 83 -6.51 8.23 5.03
CA TRP A 83 -6.53 7.83 3.62
C TRP A 83 -5.93 8.90 2.70
N ARG A 84 -4.76 9.43 3.09
CA ARG A 84 -4.05 10.48 2.37
C ARG A 84 -2.71 9.99 1.87
N TYR A 85 -2.45 10.22 0.59
CA TYR A 85 -1.13 10.01 0.02
C TYR A 85 -0.14 11.06 0.51
N ILE A 86 1.06 10.62 0.85
CA ILE A 86 2.14 11.43 1.41
C ILE A 86 3.27 11.45 0.39
N GLY A 87 3.76 12.64 0.07
CA GLY A 87 4.93 12.81 -0.80
C GLY A 87 4.64 12.89 -2.29
N GLU A 88 3.39 13.14 -2.71
CA GLU A 88 3.17 13.76 -4.01
C GLU A 88 3.57 15.25 -3.90
N GLU A 89 4.88 15.53 -3.94
CA GLU A 89 5.28 16.69 -4.72
C GLU A 89 4.86 16.35 -6.15
N THR A 90 3.68 16.81 -6.55
CA THR A 90 3.36 16.89 -7.97
C THR A 90 4.53 17.63 -8.59
N GLU A 91 5.37 16.94 -9.37
CA GLU A 91 6.30 17.60 -10.26
C GLU A 91 5.47 18.62 -11.03
N GLU A 92 5.62 19.90 -10.68
CA GLU A 92 5.03 20.98 -11.43
C GLU A 92 5.57 20.81 -12.84
N ASN A 93 4.71 20.35 -13.75
CA ASN A 93 4.99 20.35 -15.17
C ASN A 93 4.97 21.81 -15.64
N VAL A 94 6.01 22.57 -15.25
CA VAL A 94 6.31 23.89 -15.79
C VAL A 94 6.94 23.66 -17.16
N HIS A 95 6.13 23.26 -18.13
CA HIS A 95 6.40 23.61 -19.51
C HIS A 95 5.97 25.07 -19.69
N ASN A 96 6.83 25.98 -19.22
CA ASN A 96 6.71 27.39 -19.53
C ASN A 96 6.89 27.55 -21.04
N ASP A 97 5.81 27.99 -21.66
CA ASP A 97 5.72 28.51 -23.01
C ASP A 97 6.71 29.67 -23.19
N SER A 98 7.88 29.39 -23.74
CA SER A 98 8.81 30.44 -24.18
C SER A 98 8.39 30.94 -25.56
N THR A 99 7.37 31.79 -25.62
CA THR A 99 7.28 32.81 -26.67
C THR A 99 8.33 33.88 -26.37
N GLU A 100 9.50 33.79 -27.03
CA GLU A 100 10.44 34.90 -27.10
C GLU A 100 10.24 35.60 -28.46
N GLU A 101 9.48 36.70 -28.45
CA GLU A 101 9.63 37.74 -29.46
C GLU A 101 11.00 38.40 -29.27
N THR A 102 11.85 38.36 -30.30
CA THR A 102 12.92 39.35 -30.46
C THR A 102 12.81 40.01 -31.82
N ILE A 103 12.48 41.30 -31.74
CA ILE A 103 12.56 42.28 -32.81
C ILE A 103 14.02 42.39 -33.25
N THR A 104 14.30 42.26 -34.55
CA THR A 104 15.54 42.79 -35.15
C THR A 104 15.20 43.61 -36.38
N ASP A 105 15.37 44.93 -36.22
CA ASP A 105 15.42 45.97 -37.24
C ASP A 105 16.71 45.83 -38.07
N SER A 106 16.60 45.76 -39.41
CA SER A 106 17.62 46.13 -40.42
C SER A 106 17.06 46.02 -41.83
#